data_AF-A0A953PZ98-F1
#
_entry.id   AF-A0A953PZ98-F1
#
_cell.length_a   1.000
_cell.length_b   1.000
_cell.length_c   1.000
_cell.angle_alpha   90.00
_cell.angle_beta   90.00
_cell.angle_gamma   90.00
#
_symmetry.space_group_name_H-M   'P 1'
#
loop_
_entity.id
_entity.type
_entity.pdbx_description
1 polymer ?
#
loop_
_entity_poly.entity_id
_entity_poly.type
_entity_poly.pdbx_seq_one_letter_code
_entity_poly.pdbx_strand_id
1 'polypeptide(L)'
;MDSRSPEWEEPAPGIKILRLYQTRLNPEWPRIVILELTAERFREFEHDTLAFDEKYHLIHDSPISWISPCAKPPQVKGVRNASDSASWTVVILKGGATKAACAAYPHESP
;
A
#
# COMPACT_ATOMS: atom_id res chain seq x y z
N MET A 1 13.75 -15.37 20.62
CA MET A 1 13.07 -15.10 19.34
C MET A 1 13.71 -13.84 18.79
N ASP A 2 14.37 -13.92 17.64
CA ASP A 2 14.89 -12.73 16.95
C ASP A 2 13.69 -11.89 16.50
N SER A 3 13.35 -10.85 17.26
CA SER A 3 12.45 -9.79 16.82
C SER A 3 13.19 -8.93 15.81
N ARG A 4 13.34 -9.44 14.58
CA ARG A 4 13.72 -8.57 13.46
C ARG A 4 12.51 -7.71 13.14
N SER A 5 12.64 -6.41 13.36
CA SER A 5 11.69 -5.42 12.87
C SER A 5 11.55 -5.58 11.35
N PRO A 6 10.34 -5.40 10.80
CA PRO A 6 10.16 -5.40 9.35
C PRO A 6 10.99 -4.27 8.73
N GLU A 7 11.62 -4.56 7.59
CA GLU A 7 12.50 -3.63 6.87
C GLU A 7 11.79 -3.05 5.65
N TRP A 8 12.16 -1.83 5.28
CA TRP A 8 11.68 -1.21 4.05
C TRP A 8 12.41 -1.81 2.85
N GLU A 9 11.63 -2.17 1.83
CA GLU A 9 12.11 -2.65 0.54
C GLU A 9 11.95 -1.54 -0.50
N GLU A 10 12.95 -1.31 -1.35
CA GLU A 10 12.90 -0.33 -2.45
C GLU A 10 13.05 -1.05 -3.80
N PRO A 11 11.97 -1.65 -4.35
CA PRO A 11 12.06 -2.42 -5.59
C PRO A 11 12.26 -1.56 -6.84
N ALA A 12 11.93 -0.26 -6.77
CA ALA A 12 12.12 0.69 -7.86
C ALA A 12 12.14 2.14 -7.32
N PRO A 13 12.73 3.09 -8.08
CA PRO A 13 12.69 4.50 -7.70
C PRO A 13 11.27 5.01 -7.43
N GLY A 14 11.08 5.62 -6.26
CA GLY A 14 9.82 6.20 -5.82
C GLY A 14 8.80 5.21 -5.26
N ILE A 15 9.22 3.97 -4.97
CA ILE A 15 8.40 2.94 -4.33
C ILE A 15 9.16 2.38 -3.14
N LYS A 16 8.57 2.48 -1.95
CA LYS A 16 9.01 1.73 -0.78
C LYS A 16 7.90 0.84 -0.27
N ILE A 17 8.24 -0.36 0.20
CA ILE A 17 7.28 -1.34 0.68
C ILE A 17 7.71 -1.84 2.06
N LEU A 18 6.79 -1.83 3.01
CA LEU A 18 6.97 -2.41 4.33
C LEU A 18 5.93 -3.51 4.55
N ARG A 19 6.39 -4.74 4.79
CA ARG A 19 5.52 -5.91 5.01
C ARG A 19 5.47 -6.27 6.49
N LEU A 20 4.36 -5.94 7.14
CA LEU A 20 4.20 -6.17 8.58
C LEU A 20 3.79 -7.61 8.94
N TYR A 21 3.70 -8.52 7.96
CA TYR A 21 3.17 -9.87 8.12
C TYR A 21 4.17 -10.99 7.85
N GLN A 22 5.46 -10.70 7.61
CA GLN A 22 6.49 -11.72 7.41
C GLN A 22 6.81 -12.54 8.68
N THR A 23 5.87 -12.65 9.62
CA THR A 23 5.97 -13.50 10.81
C THR A 23 5.43 -14.90 10.49
N ARG A 24 6.11 -15.94 10.96
CA ARG A 24 5.70 -17.35 10.77
C ARG A 24 4.58 -17.80 11.71
N LEU A 25 3.92 -16.85 12.41
CA LEU A 25 3.11 -17.16 13.58
C LEU A 25 1.70 -17.67 13.22
N ASN A 26 1.04 -17.08 12.22
CA ASN A 26 -0.27 -17.55 11.78
C ASN A 26 -0.58 -17.12 10.33
N PRO A 27 -0.78 -18.07 9.38
CA PRO A 27 -1.12 -17.75 8.00
C PRO A 27 -2.52 -17.12 7.83
N GLU A 28 -3.41 -17.27 8.82
CA GLU A 28 -4.77 -16.69 8.81
C GLU A 28 -4.80 -15.22 9.24
N TRP A 29 -3.69 -14.69 9.75
CA TRP A 29 -3.63 -13.30 10.17
C TRP A 29 -3.73 -12.37 8.96
N PRO A 30 -4.44 -11.24 9.12
CA PRO A 30 -4.50 -10.25 8.06
C PRO A 30 -3.10 -9.75 7.74
N ARG A 31 -2.80 -9.66 6.45
CA ARG A 31 -1.53 -9.16 5.94
C ARG A 31 -1.65 -7.67 5.73
N ILE A 32 -0.72 -6.92 6.33
CA ILE A 32 -0.65 -5.48 6.20
C ILE A 32 0.61 -5.12 5.41
N VAL A 33 0.43 -4.41 4.30
CA VAL A 33 1.49 -3.82 3.49
C VAL A 33 1.35 -2.31 3.57
N ILE A 34 2.47 -1.62 3.82
CA ILE A 34 2.53 -0.16 3.73
C ILE A 34 3.40 0.20 2.53
N LEU A 35 2.90 1.08 1.67
CA LEU A 35 3.64 1.67 0.57
C LEU A 35 3.97 3.13 0.87
N GLU A 36 5.18 3.57 0.52
CA GLU A 36 5.48 4.98 0.28
C GLU A 36 5.70 5.16 -1.23
N LEU A 37 4.85 5.99 -1.84
CA LEU A 37 4.83 6.21 -3.28
C LEU A 37 5.04 7.70 -3.58
N THR A 38 5.83 8.01 -4.60
CA THR A 38 5.80 9.36 -5.19
C THR A 38 4.44 9.63 -5.86
N ALA A 39 4.15 10.90 -6.16
CA ALA A 39 2.92 11.27 -6.87
C ALA A 39 2.72 10.51 -8.20
N GLU A 40 3.80 10.23 -8.93
CA GLU A 40 3.75 9.46 -10.18
C GLU A 40 3.40 7.99 -9.92
N ARG A 41 4.04 7.36 -8.94
CA ARG A 41 3.78 5.95 -8.59
C ARG A 41 2.41 5.76 -7.97
N PHE A 42 1.92 6.74 -7.23
CA PHE A 42 0.55 6.72 -6.74
C PHE A 42 -0.49 6.80 -7.87
N ARG A 43 -0.24 7.62 -8.90
CA ARG A 43 -1.10 7.65 -10.11
C ARG A 43 -1.10 6.33 -10.87
N GLU A 44 0.06 5.68 -10.99
CA GLU A 44 0.18 4.34 -11.56
C GLU A 44 -0.65 3.32 -10.75
N PHE A 45 -0.51 3.33 -9.42
CA PHE A 45 -1.24 2.47 -8.50
C PHE A 45 -2.76 2.69 -8.55
N GLU A 46 -3.22 3.94 -8.64
CA GLU A 46 -4.64 4.28 -8.70
C GLU A 46 -5.27 3.91 -10.05
N HIS A 47 -4.49 4.00 -11.13
CA HIS A 47 -4.97 3.67 -12.47
C HIS A 47 -5.29 2.18 -12.59
N ASP A 48 -4.38 1.31 -12.14
CA ASP A 48 -4.57 -0.13 -12.14
C ASP A 48 -3.86 -0.78 -10.94
N THR A 49 -4.60 -0.92 -9.85
CA THR A 49 -4.08 -1.49 -8.60
C THR A 49 -3.69 -2.97 -8.76
N LEU A 50 -4.39 -3.72 -9.61
CA LEU A 50 -4.08 -5.14 -9.82
C LEU A 50 -2.78 -5.29 -10.61
N ALA A 51 -2.62 -4.56 -11.71
CA ALA A 51 -1.37 -4.58 -12.47
C ALA A 51 -0.18 -4.08 -11.63
N PHE A 52 -0.39 -3.09 -10.76
CA PHE A 52 0.63 -2.62 -9.83
C PHE A 52 1.01 -3.71 -8.81
N ASP A 53 0.04 -4.42 -8.24
CA ASP A 53 0.28 -5.56 -7.34
C ASP A 53 1.05 -6.69 -8.03
N GLU A 54 0.62 -7.08 -9.23
CA GLU A 54 1.31 -8.12 -10.02
C GLU A 54 2.76 -7.73 -10.36
N LYS A 55 3.00 -6.46 -10.69
CA LYS A 55 4.32 -5.94 -11.06
C LYS A 55 5.30 -5.88 -9.89
N TYR A 56 4.82 -5.49 -8.71
CA TYR A 56 5.68 -5.26 -7.53
C TYR A 56 5.51 -6.30 -6.42
N HIS A 57 4.70 -7.34 -6.66
CA HIS A 57 4.41 -8.42 -5.74
C HIS A 57 4.04 -7.91 -4.34
N LEU A 58 3.08 -6.97 -4.26
CA LEU A 58 2.73 -6.35 -2.98
C LEU A 58 2.22 -7.41 -2.00
N ILE A 59 1.40 -8.34 -2.51
CA ILE A 59 0.91 -9.49 -1.76
C ILE A 59 1.24 -10.78 -2.53
N HIS A 60 2.04 -11.66 -1.93
CA HIS A 60 2.53 -12.87 -2.60
C HIS A 60 1.48 -13.97 -2.85
N ASP A 61 0.29 -13.86 -2.26
CA ASP A 61 -0.73 -14.88 -2.45
C ASP A 61 -1.56 -14.52 -3.68
N SER A 62 -1.50 -15.32 -4.73
CA SER A 62 -2.41 -15.20 -5.87
C SER A 62 -3.45 -16.33 -5.84
N PRO A 63 -4.71 -16.07 -6.23
CA PRO A 63 -5.28 -14.81 -6.73
C PRO A 63 -5.82 -13.88 -5.61
N ILE A 64 -5.76 -12.56 -5.86
CA ILE A 64 -6.36 -11.52 -5.01
C ILE A 64 -7.48 -10.81 -5.78
N SER A 65 -8.54 -10.46 -5.06
CA SER A 65 -9.63 -9.61 -5.49
C SER A 65 -9.61 -8.32 -4.68
N TRP A 66 -9.49 -7.20 -5.36
CA TRP A 66 -9.59 -5.87 -4.76
C TRP A 66 -11.05 -5.51 -4.55
N ILE A 67 -11.42 -5.20 -3.29
CA ILE A 67 -12.82 -5.01 -2.90
C ILE A 67 -13.36 -3.65 -3.36
N SER A 68 -12.47 -2.66 -3.49
CA SER A 68 -12.80 -1.29 -3.87
C SER A 68 -11.59 -0.57 -4.44
N PRO A 69 -11.79 0.56 -5.14
CA PRO A 69 -10.74 1.56 -5.33
C PRO A 69 -10.12 1.97 -4.00
N CYS A 70 -8.89 2.50 -4.05
CA CYS A 70 -8.18 2.99 -2.89
C CYS A 70 -8.93 4.14 -2.21
N ALA A 71 -9.25 3.99 -0.93
CA ALA A 71 -9.91 5.04 -0.16
C ALA A 71 -8.95 6.22 0.06
N LYS A 72 -9.37 7.43 -0.28
CA LYS A 72 -8.59 8.66 -0.11
C LYS A 72 -9.26 9.59 0.90
N PRO A 73 -8.54 10.55 1.50
CA PRO A 73 -9.16 11.51 2.41
C PRO A 73 -10.24 12.30 1.65
N PRO A 74 -11.38 12.62 2.31
CA PRO A 74 -12.45 13.36 1.67
C PRO A 74 -11.98 14.76 1.28
N GLN A 75 -12.38 15.21 0.09
CA GLN A 75 -12.18 16.60 -0.34
C GLN A 75 -13.24 17.49 0.30
N VAL A 76 -13.02 17.86 1.56
CA VAL A 76 -13.89 18.74 2.34
C VAL A 76 -13.39 20.18 2.32
N LYS A 77 -14.33 21.13 2.28
CA LYS A 77 -14.05 22.57 2.29
C LYS A 77 -13.20 22.95 3.52
N GLY A 78 -12.06 23.58 3.31
CA GLY A 78 -11.14 24.03 4.37
C GLY A 78 -9.97 23.08 4.65
N VAL A 79 -9.98 21.86 4.09
CA VAL A 79 -8.82 20.97 4.09
C VAL A 79 -8.01 21.22 2.82
N ARG A 80 -6.68 21.40 2.95
CA ARG A 80 -5.81 21.56 1.79
C ARG A 80 -5.79 20.26 0.99
N ASN A 81 -6.00 20.36 -0.31
CA ASN A 81 -5.77 19.25 -1.21
C ASN A 81 -4.27 18.90 -1.22
N ALA A 82 -3.98 17.62 -1.46
CA ALA A 82 -2.62 17.21 -1.81
C ALA A 82 -2.15 18.00 -3.04
N SER A 83 -0.89 18.43 -3.06
CA SER A 83 -0.29 18.93 -4.29
C SER A 83 -0.15 17.79 -5.30
N ASP A 84 -0.07 18.14 -6.58
CA ASP A 84 0.21 17.15 -7.65
C ASP A 84 1.59 16.48 -7.52
N SER A 85 2.44 17.03 -6.66
CA SER A 85 3.77 16.53 -6.31
C SER A 85 3.83 15.77 -4.98
N ALA A 86 2.72 15.65 -4.25
CA ALA A 86 2.71 15.04 -2.93
C ALA A 86 3.06 13.54 -3.01
N SER A 87 3.83 13.08 -2.04
CA SER A 87 4.03 11.66 -1.82
C SER A 87 2.83 11.08 -1.09
N TRP A 88 2.62 9.78 -1.22
CA TRP A 88 1.45 9.09 -0.69
C TRP A 88 1.89 7.89 0.12
N THR A 89 1.30 7.75 1.30
CA THR A 89 1.35 6.49 2.05
C THR A 89 0.09 5.71 1.73
N VAL A 90 0.25 4.46 1.30
CA VAL A 90 -0.87 3.54 1.05
C VAL A 90 -0.79 2.41 2.06
N VAL A 91 -1.88 2.13 2.75
CA VAL A 91 -2.02 0.96 3.62
C VAL A 91 -2.93 -0.03 2.93
N ILE A 92 -2.42 -1.23 2.70
CA ILE A 92 -3.16 -2.34 2.12
C ILE A 92 -3.40 -3.38 3.21
N LEU A 93 -4.66 -3.76 3.37
CA LEU A 93 -5.10 -4.81 4.27
C LEU A 93 -5.64 -5.96 3.43
N LYS A 94 -5.00 -7.12 3.52
CA LYS A 94 -5.52 -8.38 2.98
C LYS A 94 -5.99 -9.27 4.11
N GLY A 95 -7.28 -9.59 4.14
CA GLY A 95 -7.84 -10.54 5.11
C GLY A 95 -7.45 -11.99 4.82
N GLY A 96 -7.96 -12.94 5.61
CA GLY A 96 -7.81 -14.38 5.36
C GLY A 96 -8.50 -14.87 4.09
N ALA A 97 -9.48 -14.12 3.56
CA ALA A 97 -10.05 -14.36 2.24
C ALA A 97 -9.12 -13.85 1.12
N THR A 98 -9.42 -14.19 -0.14
CA THR A 98 -8.75 -13.63 -1.33
C THR A 98 -8.98 -12.13 -1.53
N LYS A 99 -9.50 -11.39 -0.54
CA LYS A 99 -9.95 -10.01 -0.66
C LYS A 99 -8.96 -9.02 -0.04
N ALA A 100 -8.64 -7.95 -0.79
CA ALA A 100 -7.78 -6.86 -0.34
C ALA A 100 -8.49 -5.50 -0.42
N ALA A 101 -8.24 -4.65 0.57
CA ALA A 101 -8.68 -3.26 0.60
C ALA A 101 -7.49 -2.34 0.84
N CYS A 102 -7.58 -1.09 0.40
CA CYS A 102 -6.54 -0.11 0.66
C CYS A 102 -7.09 1.28 0.95
N ALA A 103 -6.30 2.04 1.71
CA ALA A 103 -6.49 3.45 1.97
C ALA A 103 -5.18 4.18 1.77
N ALA A 104 -5.23 5.40 1.25
CA ALA A 104 -4.08 6.24 1.01
C ALA A 104 -4.24 7.59 1.69
N TYR A 105 -3.13 8.18 2.12
CA TYR A 105 -3.09 9.57 2.55
C TYR A 105 -1.86 10.26 1.96
N PRO A 106 -2.00 11.53 1.53
CA PRO A 106 -0.89 12.32 1.04
C PRO A 106 -0.04 12.81 2.21
N HIS A 107 1.26 12.94 2.01
CA HIS A 107 2.16 13.62 2.91
C HIS A 107 3.17 14.43 2.11
N GLU A 108 3.63 15.53 2.70
CA GLU A 108 4.78 16.26 2.17
C GLU A 108 6.03 15.43 2.51
N SER A 109 6.85 15.15 1.49
CA SER A 109 8.18 14.59 1.76
C SER A 109 8.96 15.62 2.58
N PRO A 110 9.60 15.22 3.70
CA PRO A 110 10.33 16.13 4.57
C PRO A 110 11.49 16.85 3.87
#